data_AF-A0A177PJ53-F1
#
_entry.id   AF-A0A177PJ53-F1
#
_cell.length_a   1.000
_cell.length_b   1.000
_cell.length_c   1.000
_cell.angle_alpha   90.00
_cell.angle_beta   90.00
_cell.angle_gamma   90.00
#
_symmetry.space_group_name_H-M   'P 1'
#
loop_
_entity.id
_entity.type
_entity.pdbx_description
1 polymer ?
#
loop_
_entity_poly.entity_id
_entity_poly.type
_entity_poly.pdbx_seq_one_letter_code
_entity_poly.pdbx_strand_id
1 'polypeptide(L)'
;MVKLIEDELRAAKEEKLLFLNFNAWLYQGHDDAKAALMEEISRALIKRAESDKTILQKAKEFFARINLFRLARIGSEMTATAVTGVPVGAFTKGLESLYEHLNDGEITADDVKEAQSFAHEHGKEAKELLGPKAKLQTPPQMIHALRKYLEDLLTELDVTLVVFVDDLDRCLPPTVIGTLEAMRLFLFMDRTAFVIAADDDMIKEAVRIHFKGVSLDDNLVVSYFDKLIQVPLRVPPLGVNEARAYLMLLFVQNSTLAPEIKESVRVAVNQRLAESWKGQSVTAEYVVGLISDCPANLRVELAVAERLSKQMATSRRISGNPRLMKRFLNTLSVRKKLAEVQSIPVDDGVLAKILLFERCASPASFKFLVEAVNTGTEGRPARIGVAERAVRGGEDLPAEGFDAWQSDKAFVSDWLKLDPPLENVDLRGALHVGRESLPILSIDDRVSQDARSITEELLALRLEGTEDLKGRFGRLQAEDRAFVMEKLLGKARSELDWGTGDGLYGLSLVAGADSELAKQLVDFLADLSPQSLKPPLILRVRSRPWGSE
;
A
#
# COMPACT_ATOMS: atom_id res chain seq x y z
N MET A 1 -1.94 -0.33 -17.17
CA MET A 1 -1.20 0.43 -18.20
C MET A 1 -1.29 -0.29 -19.53
N VAL A 2 -0.85 -1.55 -19.57
CA VAL A 2 -0.98 -2.49 -20.70
C VAL A 2 -2.33 -2.40 -21.42
N LYS A 3 -3.45 -2.55 -20.68
CA LYS A 3 -4.80 -2.44 -21.26
C LYS A 3 -5.10 -1.11 -21.95
N LEU A 4 -4.58 0.01 -21.42
CA LEU A 4 -4.79 1.32 -22.04
C LEU A 4 -4.05 1.43 -23.38
N ILE A 5 -2.84 0.88 -23.47
CA ILE A 5 -2.07 0.82 -24.71
C ILE A 5 -2.81 -0.05 -25.72
N GLU A 6 -3.32 -1.21 -25.28
CA GLU A 6 -4.15 -2.07 -26.13
C GLU A 6 -5.38 -1.34 -26.65
N ASP A 7 -6.13 -0.66 -25.78
CA ASP A 7 -7.34 0.08 -26.14
C ASP A 7 -7.04 1.21 -27.14
N GLU A 8 -5.95 1.96 -26.95
CA GLU A 8 -5.51 3.02 -27.88
C GLU A 8 -5.10 2.44 -29.25
N LEU A 9 -4.35 1.35 -29.27
CA LEU A 9 -3.93 0.69 -30.52
C LEU A 9 -5.13 0.08 -31.26
N ARG A 10 -6.11 -0.49 -30.54
CA ARG A 10 -7.38 -0.96 -31.13
C ARG A 10 -8.19 0.20 -31.69
N ALA A 11 -8.25 1.34 -30.99
CA ALA A 11 -8.96 2.54 -31.46
C ALA A 11 -8.33 3.15 -32.72
N ALA A 12 -7.01 3.02 -32.88
CA ALA A 12 -6.30 3.40 -34.11
C ALA A 12 -6.64 2.51 -35.32
N LYS A 13 -7.43 1.43 -35.14
CA LYS A 13 -7.93 0.52 -36.18
C LYS A 13 -6.86 -0.07 -37.08
N GLU A 14 -5.71 -0.44 -36.54
CA GLU A 14 -4.75 -1.24 -37.29
C GLU A 14 -5.26 -2.69 -37.38
N GLU A 15 -6.06 -3.01 -38.40
CA GLU A 15 -6.62 -4.35 -38.65
C GLU A 15 -5.55 -5.46 -38.79
N LYS A 16 -4.30 -5.05 -38.95
CA LYS A 16 -3.11 -5.88 -39.03
C LYS A 16 -2.51 -6.23 -37.67
N LEU A 17 -3.03 -5.73 -36.55
CA LEU A 17 -2.52 -6.08 -35.22
C LEU A 17 -3.35 -7.20 -34.59
N LEU A 18 -2.67 -8.24 -34.12
CA LEU A 18 -3.24 -9.30 -33.30
C LEU A 18 -2.72 -9.14 -31.87
N PHE A 19 -3.59 -8.74 -30.95
CA PHE A 19 -3.23 -8.54 -29.54
C PHE A 19 -3.43 -9.82 -28.72
N LEU A 20 -2.45 -10.12 -27.86
CA LEU A 20 -2.50 -11.20 -26.89
C LEU A 20 -2.08 -10.67 -25.52
N ASN A 21 -2.88 -10.97 -24.48
CA ASN A 21 -2.56 -10.62 -23.10
C ASN A 21 -2.11 -11.87 -22.35
N PHE A 22 -0.86 -11.86 -21.87
CA PHE A 22 -0.27 -12.93 -21.08
C PHE A 22 0.02 -12.43 -19.67
N ASN A 23 -0.73 -12.93 -18.68
CA ASN A 23 -0.47 -12.64 -17.27
C ASN A 23 0.39 -13.77 -16.69
N ALA A 24 1.67 -13.51 -16.45
CA ALA A 24 2.61 -14.54 -16.01
C ALA A 24 2.27 -15.10 -14.62
N TRP A 25 1.63 -14.30 -13.76
CA TRP A 25 1.25 -14.70 -12.41
C TRP A 25 0.15 -15.76 -12.38
N LEU A 26 -0.79 -15.73 -13.35
CA LEU A 26 -1.83 -16.75 -13.47
C LEU A 26 -1.28 -18.16 -13.73
N TYR A 27 -0.11 -18.26 -14.32
CA TYR A 27 0.52 -19.53 -14.66
C TYR A 27 1.60 -19.95 -13.64
N GLN A 28 1.67 -19.27 -12.49
CA GLN A 28 2.61 -19.61 -11.43
C GLN A 28 2.19 -20.93 -10.76
N GLY A 29 3.07 -21.93 -10.82
CA GLY A 29 2.82 -23.28 -10.29
C GLY A 29 2.36 -24.28 -11.36
N HIS A 30 2.12 -23.85 -12.59
CA HIS A 30 1.88 -24.74 -13.73
C HIS A 30 3.19 -25.09 -14.44
N ASP A 31 3.34 -26.35 -14.82
CA ASP A 31 4.53 -26.85 -15.53
C ASP A 31 4.63 -26.23 -16.94
N ASP A 32 5.56 -25.28 -17.04
CA ASP A 32 6.11 -24.63 -18.23
C ASP A 32 5.36 -23.38 -18.76
N ALA A 33 5.78 -22.20 -18.27
CA ALA A 33 5.38 -20.89 -18.80
C ALA A 33 5.60 -20.75 -20.32
N LYS A 34 6.56 -21.50 -20.91
CA LYS A 34 6.79 -21.54 -22.36
C LYS A 34 5.62 -22.18 -23.08
N ALA A 35 5.13 -23.30 -22.59
CA ALA A 35 4.01 -24.01 -23.18
C ALA A 35 2.71 -23.20 -23.07
N ALA A 36 2.46 -22.59 -21.90
CA ALA A 36 1.30 -21.73 -21.69
C ALA A 36 1.27 -20.54 -22.67
N LEU A 37 2.40 -19.83 -22.81
CA LEU A 37 2.49 -18.71 -23.76
C LEU A 37 2.24 -19.18 -25.21
N MET A 38 2.79 -20.33 -25.58
CA MET A 38 2.61 -20.91 -26.92
C MET A 38 1.18 -21.31 -27.21
N GLU A 39 0.51 -21.86 -26.22
CA GLU A 39 -0.89 -22.26 -26.31
C GLU A 39 -1.79 -21.04 -26.53
N GLU A 40 -1.60 -19.98 -25.74
CA GLU A 40 -2.35 -18.73 -25.90
C GLU A 40 -2.12 -18.11 -27.29
N ILE A 41 -0.87 -18.07 -27.77
CA ILE A 41 -0.54 -17.57 -29.11
C ILE A 41 -1.27 -18.40 -30.17
N SER A 42 -1.27 -19.72 -30.02
CA SER A 42 -1.95 -20.63 -30.95
C SER A 42 -3.46 -20.42 -30.96
N ARG A 43 -4.08 -20.30 -29.79
CA ARG A 43 -5.51 -20.05 -29.65
C ARG A 43 -5.91 -18.72 -30.30
N ALA A 44 -5.11 -17.67 -30.10
CA ALA A 44 -5.32 -16.37 -30.74
C ALA A 44 -5.22 -16.44 -32.27
N LEU A 45 -4.26 -17.21 -32.80
CA LEU A 45 -4.10 -17.40 -34.24
C LEU A 45 -5.22 -18.24 -34.85
N ILE A 46 -5.64 -19.33 -34.19
CA ILE A 46 -6.78 -20.15 -34.63
C ILE A 46 -8.02 -19.28 -34.76
N LYS A 47 -8.33 -18.48 -33.74
CA LYS A 47 -9.48 -17.56 -33.75
C LYS A 47 -9.42 -16.53 -34.88
N ARG A 48 -8.23 -16.01 -35.19
CA ARG A 48 -8.03 -15.05 -36.30
C ARG A 48 -8.13 -15.74 -37.66
N ALA A 49 -7.74 -17.01 -37.75
CA ALA A 49 -7.74 -17.82 -38.96
C ALA A 49 -9.09 -18.48 -39.26
N GLU A 50 -10.13 -18.35 -38.41
CA GLU A 50 -11.45 -18.97 -38.63
C GLU A 50 -12.09 -18.64 -39.99
N SER A 51 -11.75 -17.48 -40.57
CA SER A 51 -12.24 -17.05 -41.88
C SER A 51 -11.53 -17.71 -43.08
N ASP A 52 -10.37 -18.34 -42.89
CA ASP A 52 -9.59 -18.99 -43.95
C ASP A 52 -9.30 -20.45 -43.61
N LYS A 53 -9.92 -21.38 -44.35
CA LYS A 53 -9.77 -22.83 -44.12
C LYS A 53 -8.32 -23.32 -44.23
N THR A 54 -7.52 -22.72 -45.12
CA THR A 54 -6.13 -23.13 -45.34
C THR A 54 -5.24 -22.70 -44.18
N ILE A 55 -5.41 -21.47 -43.72
CA ILE A 55 -4.66 -20.92 -42.59
C ILE A 55 -5.13 -21.56 -41.27
N LEU A 56 -6.43 -21.86 -41.14
CA LEU A 56 -6.99 -22.56 -39.99
C LEU A 56 -6.37 -23.95 -39.81
N GLN A 57 -6.19 -24.69 -40.90
CA GLN A 57 -5.54 -26.00 -40.85
C GLN A 57 -4.09 -25.87 -40.37
N LYS A 58 -3.37 -24.86 -40.87
CA LYS A 58 -2.01 -24.59 -40.40
C LYS A 58 -1.97 -24.21 -38.92
N ALA A 59 -2.85 -23.31 -38.46
CA ALA A 59 -2.93 -22.93 -37.06
C ALA A 59 -3.25 -24.13 -36.13
N LYS A 60 -4.07 -25.09 -36.59
CA LYS A 60 -4.33 -26.34 -35.86
C LYS A 60 -3.11 -27.28 -35.83
N GLU A 61 -2.38 -27.40 -36.93
CA GLU A 61 -1.12 -28.16 -36.96
C GLU A 61 -0.08 -27.57 -36.01
N PHE A 62 0.01 -26.25 -35.92
CA PHE A 62 0.87 -25.56 -34.97
C PHE A 62 0.52 -25.92 -33.52
N PHE A 63 -0.75 -25.85 -33.16
CA PHE A 63 -1.26 -26.25 -31.85
C PHE A 63 -0.93 -27.72 -31.53
N ALA A 64 -1.13 -28.63 -32.49
CA ALA A 64 -0.79 -30.05 -32.31
C ALA A 64 0.71 -30.28 -32.05
N ARG A 65 1.59 -29.52 -32.71
CA ARG A 65 3.04 -29.58 -32.49
C ARG A 65 3.45 -29.09 -31.10
N ILE A 66 2.73 -28.11 -30.55
CA ILE A 66 2.96 -27.60 -29.18
C ILE A 66 2.58 -28.67 -28.15
N ASN A 67 1.44 -29.32 -28.33
CA ASN A 67 1.03 -30.44 -27.46
C ASN A 67 2.02 -31.61 -27.53
N LEU A 68 2.51 -31.94 -28.73
CA LEU A 68 3.55 -32.96 -28.90
C LEU A 68 4.85 -32.57 -28.17
N PHE A 69 5.27 -31.30 -28.26
CA PHE A 69 6.45 -30.79 -27.56
C PHE A 69 6.29 -30.90 -26.03
N ARG A 70 5.11 -30.57 -25.49
CA ARG A 70 4.80 -30.69 -24.06
C ARG A 70 4.90 -32.14 -23.58
N LEU A 71 4.31 -33.08 -24.34
CA LEU A 71 4.37 -34.52 -24.05
C LEU A 71 5.79 -35.09 -24.15
N ALA A 72 6.57 -34.65 -25.15
CA ALA A 72 7.95 -35.10 -25.34
C ALA A 72 8.87 -34.67 -24.19
N ARG A 73 8.66 -33.47 -23.62
CA ARG A 73 9.40 -32.98 -22.47
C ARG A 73 9.15 -33.83 -21.22
N ILE A 74 7.89 -34.14 -20.93
CA ILE A 74 7.48 -35.03 -19.81
C ILE A 74 8.13 -36.42 -19.97
N GLY A 75 8.20 -36.95 -21.20
CA GLY A 75 8.85 -38.23 -21.47
C GLY A 75 10.38 -38.23 -21.30
N SER A 76 11.02 -37.07 -21.49
CA SER A 76 12.49 -36.93 -21.37
C SER A 76 12.98 -36.97 -19.91
N GLU A 77 12.16 -36.51 -18.97
CA GLU A 77 12.50 -36.53 -17.54
C GLU A 77 12.40 -37.96 -16.96
N MET A 78 11.63 -38.85 -17.59
CA MET A 78 11.53 -40.26 -17.19
C MET A 78 12.63 -41.17 -17.78
N THR A 79 13.34 -40.75 -18.84
CA THR A 79 14.31 -41.63 -19.55
C THR A 79 15.75 -41.48 -19.08
N ALA A 80 16.10 -40.41 -18.36
CA ALA A 80 17.46 -40.21 -17.86
C ALA A 80 17.88 -41.30 -16.86
N THR A 81 16.94 -41.85 -16.09
CA THR A 81 17.16 -42.96 -15.14
C THR A 81 17.38 -44.31 -15.82
N ALA A 82 16.70 -44.56 -16.95
CA ALA A 82 16.81 -45.82 -17.69
C ALA A 82 18.12 -45.97 -18.47
N VAL A 83 18.72 -44.85 -18.91
CA VAL A 83 19.90 -44.88 -19.79
C VAL A 83 21.22 -44.75 -19.02
N THR A 84 21.27 -43.99 -17.92
CA THR A 84 22.55 -43.64 -17.27
C THR A 84 22.94 -44.55 -16.12
N GLY A 85 22.01 -45.34 -15.55
CA GLY A 85 22.29 -46.28 -14.46
C GLY A 85 22.79 -45.66 -13.16
N VAL A 86 22.91 -44.32 -13.08
CA VAL A 86 23.30 -43.59 -11.87
C VAL A 86 22.02 -43.05 -11.22
N PRO A 87 21.74 -43.40 -9.95
CA PRO A 87 20.64 -42.79 -9.22
C PRO A 87 21.04 -41.36 -8.88
N VAL A 88 20.54 -40.38 -9.64
CA VAL A 88 20.64 -38.96 -9.27
C VAL A 88 19.69 -38.74 -8.09
N GLY A 89 20.24 -38.87 -6.88
CA GLY A 89 19.53 -38.80 -5.59
C GLY A 89 18.95 -37.44 -5.20
N ALA A 90 18.41 -36.68 -6.16
CA ALA A 90 17.71 -35.42 -5.92
C ALA A 90 16.43 -35.28 -6.76
N PHE A 91 15.81 -36.39 -7.18
CA PHE A 91 14.62 -36.37 -8.07
C PHE A 91 13.43 -37.23 -7.58
N THR A 92 13.47 -37.77 -6.35
CA THR A 92 12.36 -38.59 -5.81
C THR A 92 11.05 -37.82 -5.61
N LYS A 93 11.09 -36.48 -5.50
CA LYS A 93 9.87 -35.64 -5.42
C LYS A 93 9.06 -35.59 -6.72
N GLY A 94 9.67 -35.88 -7.88
CA GLY A 94 8.96 -35.85 -9.16
C GLY A 94 7.96 -37.00 -9.32
N LEU A 95 8.27 -38.18 -8.76
CA LEU A 95 7.38 -39.34 -8.83
C LEU A 95 6.20 -39.21 -7.85
N GLU A 96 6.42 -38.64 -6.67
CA GLU A 96 5.35 -38.33 -5.71
C GLU A 96 4.39 -37.27 -6.27
N SER A 97 4.91 -36.22 -6.92
CA SER A 97 4.06 -35.17 -7.53
C SER A 97 3.15 -35.70 -8.64
N LEU A 98 3.59 -36.73 -9.37
CA LEU A 98 2.81 -37.41 -10.41
C LEU A 98 1.72 -38.32 -9.81
N TYR A 99 2.00 -38.93 -8.66
CA TYR A 99 1.02 -39.77 -7.95
C TYR A 99 -0.03 -38.92 -7.22
N GLU A 100 0.35 -37.74 -6.72
CA GLU A 100 -0.57 -36.74 -6.18
C GLU A 100 -1.44 -36.11 -7.28
N HIS A 101 -0.87 -35.75 -8.45
CA HIS A 101 -1.64 -35.21 -9.59
C HIS A 101 -2.66 -36.20 -10.20
N LEU A 102 -2.39 -37.52 -10.14
CA LEU A 102 -3.36 -38.53 -10.58
C LEU A 102 -4.51 -38.72 -9.58
N ASN A 103 -4.32 -38.34 -8.32
CA ASN A 103 -5.33 -38.47 -7.27
C ASN A 103 -6.16 -37.18 -7.07
N ASP A 104 -5.67 -36.02 -7.49
CA ASP A 104 -6.35 -34.73 -7.31
C ASP A 104 -7.37 -34.37 -8.42
N GLY A 105 -7.67 -35.29 -9.33
CA GLY A 105 -8.79 -35.12 -10.26
C GLY A 105 -8.57 -34.06 -11.34
N GLU A 106 -7.32 -33.70 -11.65
CA GLU A 106 -6.92 -32.69 -12.64
C GLU A 106 -6.97 -33.14 -14.11
N ILE A 107 -7.70 -34.22 -14.39
CA ILE A 107 -8.13 -34.53 -15.76
C ILE A 107 -9.65 -34.44 -15.75
N THR A 108 -10.18 -33.33 -16.24
CA THR A 108 -11.62 -33.21 -16.45
C THR A 108 -12.05 -34.28 -17.45
N ALA A 109 -13.12 -35.02 -17.13
CA ALA A 109 -13.65 -36.07 -18.01
C ALA A 109 -14.04 -35.55 -19.41
N ASP A 110 -14.19 -34.23 -19.54
CA ASP A 110 -14.44 -33.53 -20.79
C ASP A 110 -13.17 -33.40 -21.67
N ASP A 111 -11.96 -33.26 -21.10
CA ASP A 111 -10.70 -33.23 -21.88
C ASP A 111 -10.38 -34.60 -22.50
N VAL A 112 -10.73 -35.68 -21.79
CA VAL A 112 -10.59 -37.06 -22.28
C VAL A 112 -11.61 -37.36 -23.37
N LYS A 113 -12.84 -36.81 -23.24
CA LYS A 113 -13.89 -36.95 -24.26
C LYS A 113 -13.61 -36.11 -25.50
N GLU A 114 -13.02 -34.92 -25.35
CA GLU A 114 -12.64 -34.06 -26.46
C GLU A 114 -11.44 -34.67 -27.22
N ALA A 115 -10.47 -35.24 -26.49
CA ALA A 115 -9.38 -36.02 -27.09
C ALA A 115 -9.87 -37.31 -27.79
N GLN A 116 -10.85 -38.02 -27.21
CA GLN A 116 -11.45 -39.20 -27.83
C GLN A 116 -12.30 -38.86 -29.05
N SER A 117 -13.11 -37.81 -29.02
CA SER A 117 -13.95 -37.41 -30.16
C SER A 117 -13.11 -36.86 -31.31
N PHE A 118 -12.07 -36.07 -31.02
CA PHE A 118 -11.10 -35.61 -32.02
C PHE A 118 -10.32 -36.78 -32.66
N ALA A 119 -9.92 -37.78 -31.86
CA ALA A 119 -9.28 -39.00 -32.35
C ALA A 119 -10.23 -39.89 -33.19
N HIS A 120 -11.53 -39.85 -32.90
CA HIS A 120 -12.54 -40.67 -33.59
C HIS A 120 -13.02 -40.03 -34.91
N GLU A 121 -13.04 -38.69 -35.02
CA GLU A 121 -13.39 -37.96 -36.25
C GLU A 121 -12.19 -37.77 -37.21
N HIS A 122 -10.97 -37.55 -36.68
CA HIS A 122 -9.78 -37.26 -37.49
C HIS A 122 -8.70 -38.35 -37.44
N GLY A 123 -9.04 -39.57 -37.00
CA GLY A 123 -8.10 -40.69 -36.82
C GLY A 123 -7.31 -41.12 -38.08
N LYS A 124 -7.75 -40.73 -39.28
CA LYS A 124 -6.98 -40.92 -40.53
C LYS A 124 -5.92 -39.84 -40.74
N GLU A 125 -6.21 -38.58 -40.42
CA GLU A 125 -5.25 -37.46 -40.51
C GLU A 125 -4.20 -37.50 -39.38
N ALA A 126 -4.61 -37.94 -38.18
CA ALA A 126 -3.68 -38.16 -37.06
C ALA A 126 -2.66 -39.29 -37.34
N LYS A 127 -3.04 -40.31 -38.11
CA LYS A 127 -2.15 -41.41 -38.50
C LYS A 127 -1.14 -41.02 -39.59
N GLU A 128 -1.48 -40.07 -40.46
CA GLU A 128 -0.54 -39.49 -41.44
C GLU A 128 0.47 -38.55 -40.78
N LEU A 129 0.05 -37.79 -39.76
CA LEU A 129 0.94 -36.95 -38.95
C LEU A 129 1.87 -37.75 -38.02
N LEU A 130 1.50 -39.00 -37.69
CA LEU A 130 2.28 -39.95 -36.88
C LEU A 130 2.91 -41.08 -37.74
N GLY A 131 3.19 -40.80 -39.01
CA GLY A 131 3.94 -41.74 -39.85
C GLY A 131 5.33 -42.06 -39.25
N PRO A 132 5.88 -43.28 -39.44
CA PRO A 132 7.12 -43.76 -38.85
C PRO A 132 8.40 -43.11 -39.46
N LYS A 133 8.36 -41.80 -39.71
CA LYS A 133 9.47 -40.96 -40.19
C LYS A 133 9.49 -39.56 -39.56
N ALA A 134 8.84 -39.35 -38.42
CA ALA A 134 9.23 -38.24 -37.56
C ALA A 134 10.64 -38.56 -37.02
N LYS A 135 11.69 -38.11 -37.73
CA LYS A 135 13.06 -38.08 -37.20
C LYS A 135 12.94 -37.53 -35.78
N LEU A 136 13.48 -38.22 -34.77
CA LEU A 136 13.55 -37.70 -33.41
C LEU A 136 14.22 -36.32 -33.49
N GLN A 137 13.41 -35.27 -33.53
CA GLN A 137 13.89 -33.91 -33.59
C GLN A 137 14.42 -33.61 -32.20
N THR A 138 15.66 -33.13 -32.15
CA THR A 138 16.19 -32.67 -30.87
C THR A 138 15.37 -31.47 -30.39
N PRO A 139 15.24 -31.22 -29.07
CA PRO A 139 14.46 -30.09 -28.56
C PRO A 139 14.76 -28.74 -29.23
N PRO A 140 16.02 -28.40 -29.60
CA PRO A 140 16.31 -27.18 -30.37
C PRO A 140 15.73 -27.16 -31.79
N GLN A 141 15.70 -28.30 -32.48
CA GLN A 141 15.14 -28.41 -33.83
C GLN A 141 13.62 -28.21 -33.81
N MET A 142 12.93 -28.74 -32.80
CA MET A 142 11.49 -28.52 -32.62
C MET A 142 11.19 -27.03 -32.40
N ILE A 143 11.97 -26.35 -31.56
CA ILE A 143 11.81 -24.91 -31.30
C ILE A 143 12.02 -24.08 -32.58
N HIS A 144 13.05 -24.38 -33.38
CA HIS A 144 13.28 -23.64 -34.62
C HIS A 144 12.17 -23.89 -35.65
N ALA A 145 11.70 -25.14 -35.78
CA ALA A 145 10.57 -25.46 -36.65
C ALA A 145 9.28 -24.75 -36.22
N LEU A 146 9.04 -24.66 -34.91
CA LEU A 146 7.91 -23.96 -34.33
C LEU A 146 7.95 -22.45 -34.63
N ARG A 147 9.12 -21.82 -34.44
CA ARG A 147 9.32 -20.39 -34.75
C ARG A 147 9.06 -20.11 -36.22
N LYS A 148 9.71 -20.86 -37.12
CA LYS A 148 9.52 -20.67 -38.56
C LYS A 148 8.06 -20.84 -38.97
N TYR A 149 7.37 -21.84 -38.42
CA TYR A 149 5.96 -22.06 -38.72
C TYR A 149 5.06 -20.91 -38.27
N LEU A 150 5.34 -20.35 -37.09
CA LEU A 150 4.65 -19.17 -36.58
C LEU A 150 4.95 -17.93 -37.43
N GLU A 151 6.20 -17.71 -37.84
CA GLU A 151 6.59 -16.64 -38.79
C GLU A 151 5.85 -16.74 -40.13
N ASP A 152 5.79 -17.94 -40.71
CA ASP A 152 5.09 -18.21 -41.96
C ASP A 152 3.58 -17.93 -41.80
N LEU A 153 2.97 -18.39 -40.70
CA LEU A 153 1.57 -18.12 -40.36
C LEU A 153 1.26 -16.62 -40.24
N LEU A 154 2.08 -15.87 -39.50
CA LEU A 154 1.90 -14.43 -39.31
C LEU A 154 2.04 -13.67 -40.63
N THR A 155 2.94 -14.13 -41.50
CA THR A 155 3.15 -13.57 -42.83
C THR A 155 1.96 -13.83 -43.75
N GLU A 156 1.43 -15.06 -43.75
CA GLU A 156 0.25 -15.44 -44.55
C GLU A 156 -1.02 -14.72 -44.09
N LEU A 157 -1.19 -14.51 -42.79
CA LEU A 157 -2.30 -13.74 -42.22
C LEU A 157 -2.19 -12.23 -42.45
N ASP A 158 -1.05 -11.74 -42.93
CA ASP A 158 -0.67 -10.32 -42.96
C ASP A 158 -0.90 -9.59 -41.62
N VAL A 159 -0.62 -10.26 -40.49
CA VAL A 159 -0.75 -9.67 -39.14
C VAL A 159 0.60 -9.50 -38.45
N THR A 160 0.64 -8.59 -37.48
CA THR A 160 1.71 -8.41 -36.49
C THR A 160 1.16 -8.83 -35.13
N LEU A 161 1.81 -9.79 -34.48
CA LEU A 161 1.45 -10.28 -33.15
C LEU A 161 2.03 -9.34 -32.08
N VAL A 162 1.16 -8.71 -31.30
CA VAL A 162 1.52 -7.87 -30.16
C VAL A 162 1.19 -8.62 -28.87
N VAL A 163 2.22 -9.10 -28.18
CA VAL A 163 2.10 -9.82 -26.91
C VAL A 163 2.36 -8.87 -25.75
N PHE A 164 1.31 -8.61 -24.98
CA PHE A 164 1.40 -7.91 -23.72
C PHE A 164 1.70 -8.87 -22.59
N VAL A 165 2.71 -8.55 -21.79
CA VAL A 165 3.14 -9.35 -20.65
C VAL A 165 3.06 -8.50 -19.39
N ASP A 166 2.23 -8.91 -18.42
CA ASP A 166 1.98 -8.16 -17.18
C ASP A 166 2.20 -9.03 -15.93
N ASP A 167 2.34 -8.37 -14.77
CA ASP A 167 2.50 -8.96 -13.43
C ASP A 167 3.72 -9.91 -13.26
N LEU A 168 4.76 -9.79 -14.11
CA LEU A 168 5.99 -10.59 -13.98
C LEU A 168 6.67 -10.38 -12.62
N ASP A 169 6.60 -9.16 -12.08
CA ASP A 169 7.20 -8.75 -10.81
C ASP A 169 6.52 -9.35 -9.57
N ARG A 170 5.36 -9.99 -9.75
CA ARG A 170 4.65 -10.73 -8.68
C ARG A 170 4.96 -12.23 -8.70
N CYS A 171 5.64 -12.72 -9.73
CA CYS A 171 5.96 -14.12 -9.87
C CYS A 171 7.13 -14.54 -8.97
N LEU A 172 7.17 -15.84 -8.64
CA LEU A 172 8.35 -16.43 -8.00
C LEU A 172 9.56 -16.40 -8.96
N PRO A 173 10.80 -16.32 -8.43
CA PRO A 173 12.00 -16.21 -9.28
C PRO A 173 12.13 -17.27 -10.38
N PRO A 174 11.83 -18.57 -10.17
CA PRO A 174 11.87 -19.56 -11.25
C PRO A 174 10.86 -19.27 -12.38
N THR A 175 9.66 -18.82 -12.03
CA THR A 175 8.60 -18.47 -12.99
C THR A 175 8.97 -17.22 -13.79
N VAL A 176 9.56 -16.22 -13.13
CA VAL A 176 10.10 -15.02 -13.79
C VAL A 176 11.11 -15.40 -14.87
N ILE A 177 12.13 -16.18 -14.51
CA ILE A 177 13.18 -16.60 -15.45
C ILE A 177 12.61 -17.49 -16.55
N GLY A 178 11.77 -18.46 -16.21
CA GLY A 178 11.11 -19.32 -17.19
C GLY A 178 10.30 -18.53 -18.23
N THR A 179 9.62 -17.47 -17.78
CA THR A 179 8.86 -16.57 -18.66
C THR A 179 9.78 -15.70 -19.51
N LEU A 180 10.84 -15.10 -18.94
CA LEU A 180 11.81 -14.32 -19.71
C LEU A 180 12.53 -15.17 -20.76
N GLU A 181 12.87 -16.42 -20.43
CA GLU A 181 13.41 -17.37 -21.38
C GLU A 181 12.39 -17.76 -22.46
N ALA A 182 11.12 -17.95 -22.09
CA ALA A 182 10.04 -18.19 -23.05
C ALA A 182 9.97 -17.08 -24.07
N MET A 183 9.93 -15.84 -23.58
CA MET A 183 9.91 -14.66 -24.41
C MET A 183 11.15 -14.60 -25.31
N ARG A 184 12.34 -14.87 -24.80
CA ARG A 184 13.58 -14.87 -25.59
C ARG A 184 13.52 -15.80 -26.82
N LEU A 185 12.76 -16.90 -26.73
CA LEU A 185 12.56 -17.79 -27.86
C LEU A 185 11.75 -17.14 -28.99
N PHE A 186 10.89 -16.16 -28.71
CA PHE A 186 9.99 -15.54 -29.68
C PHE A 186 10.30 -14.05 -29.96
N LEU A 187 11.07 -13.39 -29.09
CA LEU A 187 11.43 -11.96 -29.12
C LEU A 187 12.23 -11.51 -30.37
N PHE A 188 12.61 -12.43 -31.26
CA PHE A 188 13.41 -12.13 -32.46
C PHE A 188 12.77 -12.67 -33.73
N MET A 189 11.43 -12.73 -33.77
CA MET A 189 10.68 -13.15 -34.94
C MET A 189 10.11 -11.93 -35.66
N ASP A 190 10.14 -11.96 -36.99
CA ASP A 190 9.48 -10.92 -37.78
C ASP A 190 7.98 -10.88 -37.48
N ARG A 191 7.38 -9.69 -37.58
CA ARG A 191 5.94 -9.46 -37.28
C ARG A 191 5.53 -9.81 -35.85
N THR A 192 6.45 -9.67 -34.89
CA THR A 192 6.13 -9.80 -33.45
C THR A 192 6.61 -8.59 -32.66
N ALA A 193 5.83 -8.18 -31.67
CA ALA A 193 6.18 -7.14 -30.70
C ALA A 193 5.78 -7.60 -29.30
N PHE A 194 6.69 -7.47 -28.33
CA PHE A 194 6.42 -7.81 -26.93
C PHE A 194 6.45 -6.53 -26.09
N VAL A 195 5.39 -6.30 -25.32
CA VAL A 195 5.27 -5.15 -24.43
C VAL A 195 5.20 -5.68 -23.00
N ILE A 196 6.25 -5.44 -22.23
CA ILE A 196 6.38 -5.94 -20.86
C ILE A 196 6.12 -4.78 -19.88
N ALA A 197 5.20 -5.00 -18.95
CA ALA A 197 5.03 -4.14 -17.78
C ALA A 197 5.45 -4.90 -16.52
N ALA A 198 6.50 -4.42 -15.87
CA ALA A 198 7.02 -4.99 -14.63
C ALA A 198 7.83 -3.95 -13.84
N ASP A 199 7.96 -4.16 -12.53
CA ASP A 199 8.93 -3.46 -11.70
C ASP A 199 10.36 -3.98 -11.96
N ASP A 200 11.23 -3.11 -12.50
CA ASP A 200 12.63 -3.42 -12.85
C ASP A 200 13.42 -3.95 -11.63
N ASP A 201 13.20 -3.41 -10.44
CA ASP A 201 13.95 -3.80 -9.24
C ASP A 201 13.55 -5.21 -8.76
N MET A 202 12.25 -5.52 -8.82
CA MET A 202 11.74 -6.84 -8.44
C MET A 202 12.26 -7.96 -9.35
N ILE A 203 12.30 -7.71 -10.66
CA ILE A 203 12.81 -8.70 -11.61
C ILE A 203 14.33 -8.87 -11.47
N LYS A 204 15.08 -7.79 -11.27
CA LYS A 204 16.54 -7.88 -11.00
C LYS A 204 16.83 -8.73 -9.77
N GLU A 205 16.03 -8.60 -8.72
CA GLU A 205 16.17 -9.42 -7.52
C GLU A 205 15.82 -10.90 -7.80
N ALA A 206 14.76 -11.16 -8.58
CA ALA A 206 14.44 -12.52 -9.02
C ALA A 206 15.60 -13.16 -9.81
N VAL A 207 16.25 -12.41 -10.71
CA VAL A 207 17.44 -12.86 -11.44
C VAL A 207 18.59 -13.17 -10.48
N ARG A 208 18.88 -12.26 -9.54
CA ARG A 208 19.92 -12.49 -8.52
C ARG A 208 19.68 -13.76 -7.72
N ILE A 209 18.45 -14.00 -7.27
CA ILE A 209 18.07 -15.19 -6.51
C ILE A 209 18.29 -16.46 -7.34
N HIS A 210 17.87 -16.46 -8.61
CA HIS A 210 17.98 -17.62 -9.48
C HIS A 210 19.43 -18.05 -9.72
N PHE A 211 20.37 -17.10 -9.76
CA PHE A 211 21.79 -17.37 -10.00
C PHE A 211 22.65 -17.41 -8.71
N LYS A 212 22.04 -17.44 -7.51
CA LYS A 212 22.76 -17.56 -6.23
C LYS A 212 23.71 -18.77 -6.24
N GLY A 213 25.02 -18.51 -6.11
CA GLY A 213 26.08 -19.53 -6.08
C GLY A 213 27.12 -19.40 -7.21
N VAL A 214 26.82 -18.61 -8.23
CA VAL A 214 27.82 -18.11 -9.19
C VAL A 214 28.27 -16.74 -8.68
N SER A 215 29.58 -16.44 -8.70
CA SER A 215 30.07 -15.09 -8.40
C SER A 215 29.58 -14.12 -9.48
N LEU A 216 28.38 -13.61 -9.28
CA LEU A 216 27.73 -12.67 -10.20
C LEU A 216 28.31 -11.29 -9.97
N ASP A 217 28.92 -10.75 -11.02
CA ASP A 217 29.13 -9.33 -11.16
C ASP A 217 27.76 -8.67 -11.43
N ASP A 218 27.43 -7.55 -10.78
CA ASP A 218 26.16 -6.82 -10.98
C ASP A 218 25.94 -6.48 -12.48
N ASN A 219 27.03 -6.39 -13.25
CA ASN A 219 27.03 -6.24 -14.70
C ASN A 219 26.31 -7.38 -15.45
N LEU A 220 26.28 -8.61 -14.94
CA LEU A 220 25.62 -9.74 -15.62
C LEU A 220 24.09 -9.65 -15.54
N VAL A 221 23.55 -9.16 -14.42
CA VAL A 221 22.09 -8.97 -14.21
C VAL A 221 21.58 -7.88 -15.13
N VAL A 222 22.31 -6.76 -15.23
CA VAL A 222 22.00 -5.66 -16.15
C VAL A 222 22.12 -6.13 -17.61
N SER A 223 23.20 -6.86 -17.94
CA SER A 223 23.40 -7.40 -19.29
C SER A 223 22.33 -8.40 -19.73
N TYR A 224 21.75 -9.16 -18.80
CA TYR A 224 20.65 -10.08 -19.11
C TYR A 224 19.41 -9.31 -19.59
N PHE A 225 19.14 -8.18 -18.95
CA PHE A 225 18.01 -7.30 -19.27
C PHE A 225 18.18 -6.53 -20.58
N ASP A 226 19.35 -5.90 -20.76
CA ASP A 226 19.64 -5.11 -21.97
C ASP A 226 19.58 -5.95 -23.24
N LYS A 227 19.78 -7.28 -23.13
CA LYS A 227 19.67 -8.22 -24.26
C LYS A 227 18.24 -8.63 -24.59
N LEU A 228 17.30 -8.51 -23.64
CA LEU A 228 15.91 -8.91 -23.82
C LEU A 228 15.02 -7.71 -24.15
N ILE A 229 15.26 -6.57 -23.52
CA ILE A 229 14.48 -5.35 -23.70
C ILE A 229 15.18 -4.43 -24.68
N GLN A 230 14.62 -4.30 -25.88
CA GLN A 230 15.16 -3.42 -26.92
C GLN A 230 14.91 -1.93 -26.61
N VAL A 231 13.74 -1.62 -26.05
CA VAL A 231 13.31 -0.24 -25.77
C VAL A 231 12.78 -0.15 -24.34
N PRO A 232 13.62 0.25 -23.37
CA PRO A 232 13.18 0.44 -22.00
C PRO A 232 12.40 1.77 -21.86
N LEU A 233 11.12 1.68 -21.47
CA LEU A 233 10.29 2.83 -21.15
C LEU A 233 10.03 2.90 -19.64
N ARG A 234 10.66 3.86 -18.97
CA ARG A 234 10.46 4.09 -17.52
C ARG A 234 9.37 5.13 -17.30
N VAL A 235 8.34 4.75 -16.56
CA VAL A 235 7.25 5.66 -16.20
C VAL A 235 7.68 6.48 -14.97
N PRO A 236 7.85 7.80 -15.10
CA PRO A 236 8.27 8.63 -13.97
C PRO A 236 7.17 8.75 -12.91
N PRO A 237 7.52 8.97 -11.63
CA PRO A 237 6.54 9.33 -10.61
C PRO A 237 5.84 10.64 -10.95
N LEU A 238 4.62 10.84 -10.44
CA LEU A 238 3.89 12.08 -10.67
C LEU A 238 4.57 13.27 -9.97
N GLY A 239 4.79 14.34 -10.73
CA GLY A 239 5.16 15.64 -10.16
C GLY A 239 3.98 16.30 -9.46
N VAL A 240 4.20 17.49 -8.88
CA VAL A 240 3.17 18.20 -8.11
C VAL A 240 1.95 18.56 -8.97
N ASN A 241 2.18 19.00 -10.22
CA ASN A 241 1.10 19.41 -11.11
C ASN A 241 0.29 18.20 -11.61
N GLU A 242 0.98 17.11 -11.95
CA GLU A 242 0.37 15.85 -12.36
C GLU A 242 -0.39 15.20 -11.20
N ALA A 243 0.16 15.21 -9.99
CA ALA A 243 -0.51 14.75 -8.79
C ALA A 243 -1.79 15.56 -8.51
N ARG A 244 -1.73 16.89 -8.66
CA ARG A 244 -2.89 17.77 -8.52
C ARG A 244 -3.97 17.43 -9.54
N ALA A 245 -3.62 17.34 -10.81
CA ALA A 245 -4.55 17.00 -11.88
C ALA A 245 -5.15 15.60 -11.68
N TYR A 246 -4.34 14.61 -11.27
CA TYR A 246 -4.80 13.26 -10.99
C TYR A 246 -5.86 13.24 -9.89
N LEU A 247 -5.62 13.92 -8.76
CA LEU A 247 -6.59 14.02 -7.66
C LEU A 247 -7.88 14.72 -8.10
N MET A 248 -7.78 15.83 -8.83
CA MET A 248 -8.94 16.56 -9.35
C MET A 248 -9.77 15.69 -10.29
N LEU A 249 -9.14 14.95 -11.20
CA LEU A 249 -9.83 14.03 -12.10
C LEU A 249 -10.51 12.88 -11.35
N LEU A 250 -9.95 12.39 -10.24
CA LEU A 250 -10.62 11.40 -9.39
C LEU A 250 -11.90 11.95 -8.75
N PHE A 251 -11.88 13.19 -8.26
CA PHE A 251 -13.08 13.84 -7.71
C PHE A 251 -14.13 14.10 -8.79
N VAL A 252 -13.71 14.61 -9.96
CA VAL A 252 -14.59 14.79 -11.12
C VAL A 252 -15.21 13.45 -11.53
N GLN A 253 -14.43 12.37 -11.59
CA GLN A 253 -14.94 11.03 -11.93
C GLN A 253 -15.99 10.53 -10.92
N ASN A 254 -15.78 10.79 -9.63
CA ASN A 254 -16.69 10.39 -8.55
C ASN A 254 -17.92 11.30 -8.39
N SER A 255 -17.94 12.46 -9.05
CA SER A 255 -19.05 13.41 -8.97
C SER A 255 -20.32 12.94 -9.71
N THR A 256 -21.43 13.66 -9.50
CA THR A 256 -22.72 13.45 -10.18
C THR A 256 -22.80 14.05 -11.58
N LEU A 257 -21.68 14.56 -12.13
CA LEU A 257 -21.64 15.18 -13.47
C LEU A 257 -21.96 14.16 -14.57
N ALA A 258 -22.48 14.66 -15.69
CA ALA A 258 -22.73 13.85 -16.88
C ALA A 258 -21.41 13.31 -17.47
N PRO A 259 -21.38 12.09 -18.04
CA PRO A 259 -20.18 11.49 -18.62
C PRO A 259 -19.48 12.38 -19.66
N GLU A 260 -20.26 13.13 -20.45
CA GLU A 260 -19.74 14.01 -21.51
C GLU A 260 -18.94 15.18 -20.93
N ILE A 261 -19.40 15.73 -19.79
CA ILE A 261 -18.71 16.81 -19.07
C ILE A 261 -17.42 16.26 -18.41
N LYS A 262 -17.49 15.06 -17.83
CA LYS A 262 -16.31 14.40 -17.24
C LYS A 262 -15.22 14.21 -18.30
N GLU A 263 -15.61 13.76 -19.49
CA GLU A 263 -14.70 13.55 -20.60
C GLU A 263 -14.13 14.86 -21.15
N SER A 264 -14.95 15.91 -21.29
CA SER A 264 -14.45 17.23 -21.73
C SER A 264 -13.45 17.81 -20.74
N VAL A 265 -13.69 17.67 -19.43
CA VAL A 265 -12.76 18.08 -18.38
C VAL A 265 -11.46 17.27 -18.47
N ARG A 266 -11.53 15.96 -18.65
CA ARG A 266 -10.36 15.08 -18.80
C ARG A 266 -9.46 15.53 -19.96
N VAL A 267 -10.06 15.79 -21.12
CA VAL A 267 -9.32 16.25 -22.31
C VAL A 267 -8.66 17.61 -22.06
N ALA A 268 -9.40 18.58 -21.52
CA ALA A 268 -8.88 19.92 -21.24
C ALA A 268 -7.78 19.94 -20.16
N VAL A 269 -7.88 19.08 -19.14
CA VAL A 269 -6.84 18.90 -18.13
C VAL A 269 -5.59 18.28 -18.73
N ASN A 270 -5.72 17.25 -19.56
CA ASN A 270 -4.58 16.61 -20.24
C ASN A 270 -3.85 17.56 -21.19
N GLN A 271 -4.60 18.37 -21.95
CA GLN A 271 -4.00 19.41 -22.81
C GLN A 271 -3.21 20.42 -21.98
N ARG A 272 -3.79 20.90 -20.87
CA ARG A 272 -3.09 21.84 -19.97
C ARG A 272 -1.86 21.22 -19.31
N LEU A 273 -1.91 19.94 -18.94
CA LEU A 273 -0.76 19.21 -18.44
C LEU A 273 0.36 19.11 -19.47
N ALA A 274 0.04 18.89 -20.75
CA ALA A 274 1.03 18.89 -21.82
C ALA A 274 1.74 20.24 -22.01
N GLU A 275 1.11 21.34 -21.56
CA GLU A 275 1.68 22.69 -21.56
C GLU A 275 2.35 23.08 -20.23
N SER A 276 2.51 22.15 -19.28
CA SER A 276 3.09 22.45 -17.95
C SER A 276 4.50 23.05 -18.03
N TRP A 277 5.29 22.66 -19.04
CA TRP A 277 6.63 23.20 -19.28
C TRP A 277 6.63 24.69 -19.66
N LYS A 278 5.49 25.24 -20.11
CA LYS A 278 5.28 26.67 -20.35
C LYS A 278 4.89 27.43 -19.08
N GLY A 279 4.89 26.77 -17.92
CA GLY A 279 4.49 27.35 -16.63
C GLY A 279 2.99 27.28 -16.33
N GLN A 280 2.20 26.56 -17.14
CA GLN A 280 0.78 26.37 -16.86
C GLN A 280 0.56 25.32 -15.75
N SER A 281 -0.39 25.58 -14.86
CA SER A 281 -0.77 24.66 -13.78
C SER A 281 -2.27 24.34 -13.80
N VAL A 282 -2.63 23.13 -13.36
CA VAL A 282 -4.01 22.69 -13.25
C VAL A 282 -4.56 23.09 -11.87
N THR A 283 -5.04 24.31 -11.72
CA THR A 283 -5.61 24.81 -10.44
C THR A 283 -7.06 24.41 -10.27
N ALA A 284 -7.59 24.46 -9.03
CA ALA A 284 -9.02 24.21 -8.79
C ALA A 284 -9.89 25.22 -9.55
N GLU A 285 -9.46 26.48 -9.61
CA GLU A 285 -10.14 27.54 -10.37
C GLU A 285 -10.26 27.20 -11.86
N TYR A 286 -9.20 26.67 -12.47
CA TYR A 286 -9.23 26.25 -13.86
C TYR A 286 -10.25 25.13 -14.09
N VAL A 287 -10.23 24.09 -13.26
CA VAL A 287 -11.15 22.94 -13.41
C VAL A 287 -12.60 23.35 -13.16
N VAL A 288 -12.85 24.21 -12.17
CA VAL A 288 -14.19 24.78 -11.91
C VAL A 288 -14.68 25.59 -13.11
N GLY A 289 -13.80 26.37 -13.75
CA GLY A 289 -14.13 27.15 -14.94
C GLY A 289 -14.50 26.32 -16.17
N LEU A 290 -14.11 25.03 -16.22
CA LEU A 290 -14.48 24.11 -17.30
C LEU A 290 -15.88 23.48 -17.10
N ILE A 291 -16.46 23.57 -15.90
CA ILE A 291 -17.71 22.90 -15.54
C ILE A 291 -18.81 23.95 -15.39
N SER A 292 -19.73 23.99 -16.35
CA SER A 292 -20.96 24.77 -16.24
C SER A 292 -21.78 24.32 -15.03
N ASP A 293 -22.07 25.24 -14.11
CA ASP A 293 -22.76 24.98 -12.83
C ASP A 293 -22.10 23.92 -11.94
N CYS A 294 -20.81 24.10 -11.64
CA CYS A 294 -20.04 23.19 -10.79
C CYS A 294 -20.68 23.02 -9.38
N PRO A 295 -21.02 21.78 -8.96
CA PRO A 295 -21.63 21.51 -7.65
C PRO A 295 -20.77 22.03 -6.49
N ALA A 296 -21.41 22.59 -5.46
CA ALA A 296 -20.71 23.15 -4.30
C ALA A 296 -19.77 22.14 -3.62
N ASN A 297 -20.20 20.88 -3.48
CA ASN A 297 -19.38 19.82 -2.88
C ASN A 297 -18.12 19.55 -3.70
N LEU A 298 -18.24 19.49 -5.04
CA LEU A 298 -17.10 19.27 -5.93
C LEU A 298 -16.08 20.42 -5.84
N ARG A 299 -16.53 21.67 -5.66
CA ARG A 299 -15.60 22.81 -5.46
C ARG A 299 -14.74 22.64 -4.21
N VAL A 300 -15.35 22.16 -3.12
CA VAL A 300 -14.63 21.88 -1.86
C VAL A 300 -13.61 20.75 -2.07
N GLU A 301 -14.01 19.68 -2.75
CA GLU A 301 -13.13 18.55 -3.08
C GLU A 301 -11.94 18.96 -3.97
N LEU A 302 -12.18 19.80 -4.99
CA LEU A 302 -11.12 20.33 -5.85
C LEU A 302 -10.12 21.21 -5.07
N ALA A 303 -10.61 22.02 -4.13
CA ALA A 303 -9.74 22.78 -3.23
C ALA A 303 -8.92 21.88 -2.29
N VAL A 304 -9.52 20.76 -1.82
CA VAL A 304 -8.79 19.74 -1.04
C VAL A 304 -7.69 19.10 -1.90
N ALA A 305 -7.97 18.74 -3.15
CA ALA A 305 -6.99 18.18 -4.09
C ALA A 305 -5.80 19.11 -4.27
N GLU A 306 -6.06 20.41 -4.45
CA GLU A 306 -5.02 21.42 -4.62
C GLU A 306 -4.09 21.52 -3.40
N ARG A 307 -4.66 21.58 -2.19
CA ARG A 307 -3.88 21.64 -0.93
C ARG A 307 -3.03 20.40 -0.68
N LEU A 308 -3.56 19.22 -0.95
CA LEU A 308 -2.88 17.95 -0.64
C LEU A 308 -1.84 17.54 -1.69
N SER A 309 -1.98 18.01 -2.92
CA SER A 309 -1.17 17.60 -4.08
C SER A 309 0.34 17.67 -3.83
N LYS A 310 0.83 18.78 -3.25
CA LYS A 310 2.26 18.97 -2.96
C LYS A 310 2.79 17.85 -2.07
N GLN A 311 2.14 17.61 -0.93
CA GLN A 311 2.61 16.60 0.04
C GLN A 311 2.49 15.18 -0.49
N MET A 312 1.48 14.90 -1.32
CA MET A 312 1.36 13.60 -1.97
C MET A 312 2.46 13.34 -3.00
N ALA A 313 2.92 14.37 -3.70
CA ALA A 313 4.02 14.26 -4.66
C ALA A 313 5.40 14.22 -3.98
N THR A 314 5.63 15.06 -2.96
CA THR A 314 6.97 15.25 -2.38
C THR A 314 7.28 14.34 -1.18
N SER A 315 6.26 13.83 -0.48
CA SER A 315 6.52 12.98 0.69
C SER A 315 7.14 11.65 0.28
N ARG A 316 8.19 11.21 0.98
CA ARG A 316 8.95 9.99 0.66
C ARG A 316 8.09 8.72 0.64
N ARG A 317 7.00 8.68 1.42
CA ARG A 317 6.13 7.50 1.53
C ARG A 317 5.07 7.40 0.43
N ILE A 318 4.63 8.52 -0.15
CA ILE A 318 3.66 8.52 -1.25
C ILE A 318 4.41 8.68 -2.57
N SER A 319 5.38 9.58 -2.64
CA SER A 319 6.32 9.79 -3.75
C SER A 319 5.63 9.88 -5.11
N GLY A 320 4.45 10.53 -5.17
CA GLY A 320 3.68 10.66 -6.41
C GLY A 320 3.11 9.33 -6.94
N ASN A 321 3.02 8.28 -6.11
CA ASN A 321 2.46 6.99 -6.50
C ASN A 321 0.92 7.08 -6.59
N PRO A 322 0.32 6.92 -7.80
CA PRO A 322 -1.13 7.08 -7.99
C PRO A 322 -1.97 6.12 -7.14
N ARG A 323 -1.48 4.89 -6.93
CA ARG A 323 -2.17 3.87 -6.13
C ARG A 323 -2.24 4.28 -4.66
N LEU A 324 -1.14 4.81 -4.11
CA LEU A 324 -1.10 5.29 -2.72
C LEU A 324 -1.96 6.54 -2.54
N MET A 325 -1.95 7.45 -3.52
CA MET A 325 -2.82 8.63 -3.52
C MET A 325 -4.31 8.25 -3.53
N LYS A 326 -4.72 7.32 -4.40
CA LYS A 326 -6.11 6.81 -4.42
C LYS A 326 -6.46 6.10 -3.10
N ARG A 327 -5.55 5.28 -2.57
CA ARG A 327 -5.76 4.61 -1.27
C ARG A 327 -5.96 5.63 -0.15
N PHE A 328 -5.17 6.70 -0.13
CA PHE A 328 -5.33 7.80 0.82
C PHE A 328 -6.73 8.41 0.73
N LEU A 329 -7.18 8.79 -0.48
CA LEU A 329 -8.50 9.38 -0.67
C LEU A 329 -9.62 8.42 -0.23
N ASN A 330 -9.50 7.13 -0.57
CA ASN A 330 -10.45 6.12 -0.13
C ASN A 330 -10.49 6.00 1.39
N THR A 331 -9.33 5.97 2.06
CA THR A 331 -9.25 5.94 3.53
C THR A 331 -9.88 7.20 4.14
N LEU A 332 -9.62 8.38 3.56
CA LEU A 332 -10.23 9.62 4.00
C LEU A 332 -11.76 9.55 3.89
N SER A 333 -12.29 9.11 2.76
CA SER A 333 -13.74 8.97 2.54
C SER A 333 -14.39 7.97 3.50
N VAL A 334 -13.73 6.86 3.81
CA VAL A 334 -14.20 5.89 4.81
C VAL A 334 -14.24 6.53 6.20
N ARG A 335 -13.18 7.26 6.58
CA ARG A 335 -13.11 7.93 7.88
C ARG A 335 -14.15 9.03 8.02
N LYS A 336 -14.39 9.83 6.98
CA LYS A 336 -15.48 10.84 6.98
C LYS A 336 -16.84 10.20 7.27
N LYS A 337 -17.18 9.15 6.52
CA LYS A 337 -18.43 8.40 6.73
C LYS A 337 -18.52 7.78 8.12
N LEU A 338 -17.41 7.29 8.67
CA LEU A 338 -17.37 6.74 10.03
C LEU A 338 -17.63 7.84 11.07
N ALA A 339 -17.03 9.03 10.91
CA ALA A 339 -17.27 10.17 11.78
C ALA A 339 -18.74 10.60 11.75
N GLU A 340 -19.35 10.67 10.56
CA GLU A 340 -20.77 10.99 10.38
C GLU A 340 -21.68 9.96 11.08
N VAL A 341 -21.44 8.66 10.85
CA VAL A 341 -22.24 7.57 11.47
C VAL A 341 -22.12 7.58 12.99
N GLN A 342 -20.93 7.86 13.52
CA GLN A 342 -20.68 7.95 14.96
C GLN A 342 -21.07 9.31 15.55
N SER A 343 -21.57 10.25 14.74
CA SER A 343 -21.89 11.62 15.15
C SER A 343 -20.72 12.34 15.82
N ILE A 344 -19.48 12.05 15.39
CA ILE A 344 -18.27 12.70 15.88
C ILE A 344 -18.04 13.96 15.05
N PRO A 345 -18.08 15.17 15.64
CA PRO A 345 -17.85 16.41 14.92
C PRO A 345 -16.36 16.53 14.57
N VAL A 346 -16.00 16.25 13.31
CA VAL A 346 -14.62 16.40 12.81
C VAL A 346 -14.63 17.19 11.51
N ASP A 347 -13.76 18.20 11.43
CA ASP A 347 -13.53 18.93 10.18
C ASP A 347 -12.76 18.08 9.17
N ASP A 348 -13.19 18.13 7.90
CA ASP A 348 -12.62 17.37 6.80
C ASP A 348 -11.14 17.69 6.54
N GLY A 349 -10.75 18.96 6.69
CA GLY A 349 -9.39 19.42 6.54
C GLY A 349 -8.49 18.90 7.66
N VAL A 350 -8.99 18.91 8.90
CA VAL A 350 -8.30 18.34 10.06
C VAL A 350 -8.11 16.83 9.86
N LEU A 351 -9.16 16.11 9.47
CA LEU A 351 -9.09 14.66 9.24
C LEU A 351 -8.06 14.31 8.14
N ALA A 352 -8.06 15.05 7.03
CA ALA A 352 -7.08 14.89 5.97
C ALA A 352 -5.65 15.20 6.43
N LYS A 353 -5.45 16.28 7.20
CA LYS A 353 -4.14 16.69 7.74
C LYS A 353 -3.58 15.64 8.70
N ILE A 354 -4.42 15.07 9.57
CA ILE A 354 -4.03 14.00 10.51
C ILE A 354 -3.74 12.68 9.77
N LEU A 355 -4.59 12.27 8.82
CA LEU A 355 -4.35 11.07 8.01
C LEU A 355 -3.05 11.19 7.19
N LEU A 356 -2.74 12.39 6.68
CA LEU A 356 -1.49 12.65 5.96
C LEU A 356 -0.29 12.47 6.88
N PHE A 357 -0.36 13.01 8.10
CA PHE A 357 0.69 12.85 9.08
C PHE A 357 0.89 11.38 9.46
N GLU A 358 -0.18 10.65 9.76
CA GLU A 358 -0.15 9.22 10.07
C GLU A 358 0.52 8.40 8.96
N ARG A 359 0.19 8.70 7.69
CA ARG A 359 0.71 7.95 6.55
C ARG A 359 2.15 8.29 6.21
N CYS A 360 2.58 9.54 6.39
CA CYS A 360 3.88 10.01 5.92
C CYS A 360 4.94 10.13 7.03
N ALA A 361 4.55 10.41 8.28
CA ALA A 361 5.48 10.58 9.39
C ALA A 361 5.97 9.25 9.96
N SER A 362 7.17 9.22 10.55
CA SER A 362 7.68 8.08 11.30
C SER A 362 6.74 7.66 12.42
N PRO A 363 6.72 6.37 12.82
CA PRO A 363 5.92 5.91 13.95
C PRO A 363 6.21 6.69 15.24
N ALA A 364 7.47 7.10 15.46
CA ALA A 364 7.87 7.92 16.58
C ALA A 364 7.25 9.33 16.52
N SER A 365 7.31 10.00 15.37
CA SER A 365 6.69 11.31 15.17
C SER A 365 5.17 11.26 15.34
N PHE A 366 4.51 10.21 14.85
CA PHE A 366 3.07 10.01 15.03
C PHE A 366 2.70 9.77 16.49
N LYS A 367 3.47 8.94 17.21
CA LYS A 367 3.25 8.71 18.64
C LYS A 367 3.36 10.00 19.45
N PHE A 368 4.34 10.84 19.15
CA PHE A 368 4.50 12.15 19.78
C PHE A 368 3.27 13.06 19.56
N LEU A 369 2.71 13.07 18.33
CA LEU A 369 1.47 13.80 18.05
C LEU A 369 0.31 13.32 18.93
N VAL A 370 0.14 12.00 19.05
CA VAL A 370 -0.92 11.39 19.88
C VAL A 370 -0.72 11.73 21.37
N GLU A 371 0.51 11.63 21.87
CA GLU A 371 0.86 12.00 23.25
C GLU A 371 0.60 13.49 23.52
N ALA A 372 0.94 14.38 22.59
CA ALA A 372 0.67 15.82 22.69
C ALA A 372 -0.83 16.15 22.71
N VAL A 373 -1.65 15.39 22.00
CA VAL A 373 -3.12 15.54 22.03
C VAL A 373 -3.71 15.02 23.34
N ASN A 374 -3.21 13.89 23.85
CA ASN A 374 -3.70 13.29 25.10
C ASN A 374 -3.30 14.08 26.35
N THR A 375 -2.16 14.76 26.33
CA THR A 375 -1.68 15.61 27.43
C THR A 375 -2.27 17.04 27.37
N GLY A 376 -2.86 17.42 26.24
CA GLY A 376 -3.50 18.73 26.06
C GLY A 376 -4.85 18.84 26.75
N THR A 377 -5.16 20.02 27.31
CA THR A 377 -6.48 20.33 27.86
C THR A 377 -7.54 20.26 26.77
N GLU A 378 -8.60 19.48 26.98
CA GLU A 378 -9.68 19.24 26.00
C GLU A 378 -9.23 18.72 24.62
N GLY A 379 -8.07 18.04 24.52
CA GLY A 379 -7.58 17.51 23.25
C GLY A 379 -6.97 18.54 22.30
N ARG A 380 -6.72 19.77 22.79
CA ARG A 380 -6.03 20.84 22.06
C ARG A 380 -4.52 20.77 22.31
N PRO A 381 -3.70 20.51 21.28
CA PRO A 381 -2.26 20.32 21.48
C PRO A 381 -1.53 21.68 21.54
N ALA A 382 -1.52 22.32 22.72
CA ALA A 382 -0.85 23.61 22.93
C ALA A 382 0.63 23.59 22.50
N ARG A 383 1.34 22.47 22.75
CA ARG A 383 2.72 22.28 22.31
C ARG A 383 2.85 22.35 20.79
N ILE A 384 1.95 21.72 20.04
CA ILE A 384 1.98 21.74 18.58
C ILE A 384 1.67 23.13 18.04
N GLY A 385 0.80 23.89 18.71
CA GLY A 385 0.54 25.29 18.37
C GLY A 385 1.79 26.17 18.40
N VAL A 386 2.71 25.94 19.34
CA VAL A 386 4.01 26.67 19.38
C VAL A 386 4.83 26.40 18.12
N ALA A 387 5.00 25.13 17.75
CA ALA A 387 5.72 24.76 16.54
C ALA A 387 5.02 25.24 15.26
N GLU A 388 3.68 25.17 15.21
CA GLU A 388 2.90 25.63 14.07
C GLU A 388 3.05 27.14 13.85
N ARG A 389 3.04 27.94 14.92
CA ARG A 389 3.25 29.40 14.83
C ARG A 389 4.66 29.75 14.36
N ALA A 390 5.69 29.11 14.88
CA ALA A 390 7.08 29.33 14.46
C ALA A 390 7.24 29.03 12.95
N VAL A 391 6.80 27.86 12.51
CA VAL A 391 6.98 27.42 11.11
C VAL A 391 6.13 28.24 10.13
N ARG A 392 4.92 28.66 10.52
CA ARG A 392 4.10 29.58 9.71
C ARG A 392 4.66 31.00 9.70
N GLY A 393 5.36 31.41 10.76
CA GLY A 393 6.11 32.67 10.85
C GLY A 393 7.39 32.71 10.03
N GLY A 394 7.78 31.59 9.41
CA GLY A 394 9.00 31.48 8.59
C GLY A 394 10.23 31.01 9.37
N GLU A 395 10.08 30.64 10.64
CA GLU A 395 11.14 30.06 11.46
C GLU A 395 11.24 28.54 11.25
N ASP A 396 12.38 27.98 11.66
CA ASP A 396 12.60 26.54 11.65
C ASP A 396 11.82 25.83 12.78
N LEU A 397 11.59 24.52 12.62
CA LEU A 397 11.01 23.70 13.68
C LEU A 397 11.83 23.82 14.98
N PRO A 398 11.21 24.16 16.12
CA PRO A 398 11.93 24.26 17.40
C PRO A 398 12.66 22.96 17.75
N ALA A 399 13.90 23.07 18.22
CA ALA A 399 14.70 21.90 18.61
C ALA A 399 14.25 21.34 19.96
N GLU A 400 14.05 22.21 20.95
CA GLU A 400 13.69 21.82 22.31
C GLU A 400 12.27 21.24 22.39
N GLY A 401 12.16 20.00 22.89
CA GLY A 401 10.87 19.35 23.12
C GLY A 401 10.20 18.75 21.87
N PHE A 402 10.89 18.71 20.73
CA PHE A 402 10.43 18.10 19.47
C PHE A 402 11.45 17.13 18.85
N ASP A 403 12.27 16.47 19.68
CA ASP A 403 13.31 15.53 19.21
C ASP A 403 12.75 14.44 18.29
N ALA A 404 11.55 13.95 18.59
CA ALA A 404 10.84 12.93 17.81
C ALA A 404 10.45 13.38 16.39
N TRP A 405 10.44 14.68 16.10
CA TRP A 405 10.13 15.26 14.78
C TRP A 405 11.38 15.66 13.99
N GLN A 406 12.57 15.60 14.59
CA GLN A 406 13.81 15.99 13.91
C GLN A 406 14.17 15.05 12.75
N SER A 407 13.88 13.75 12.87
CA SER A 407 14.07 12.77 11.80
C SER A 407 13.24 13.06 10.55
N ASP A 408 12.09 13.72 10.72
CA ASP A 408 11.13 14.07 9.66
C ASP A 408 11.01 15.59 9.45
N LYS A 409 12.01 16.39 9.89
CA LYS A 409 11.94 17.88 9.97
C LYS A 409 11.38 18.52 8.71
N ALA A 410 11.86 18.11 7.53
CA ALA A 410 11.42 18.65 6.25
C ALA A 410 9.92 18.42 6.00
N PHE A 411 9.44 17.19 6.24
CA PHE A 411 8.02 16.83 6.08
C PHE A 411 7.15 17.53 7.13
N VAL A 412 7.55 17.49 8.40
CA VAL A 412 6.77 18.08 9.51
C VAL A 412 6.61 19.60 9.30
N SER A 413 7.66 20.29 8.88
CA SER A 413 7.60 21.73 8.61
C SER A 413 6.64 22.06 7.47
N ASP A 414 6.68 21.26 6.41
CA ASP A 414 5.79 21.41 5.26
C ASP A 414 4.33 21.06 5.60
N TRP A 415 4.13 20.12 6.53
CA TRP A 415 2.83 19.72 7.05
C TRP A 415 2.20 20.77 7.99
N LEU A 416 2.97 21.41 8.86
CA LEU A 416 2.49 22.49 9.75
C LEU A 416 1.99 23.72 8.97
N LYS A 417 2.55 23.95 7.77
CA LYS A 417 2.11 25.01 6.84
C LYS A 417 0.77 24.72 6.18
N LEU A 418 0.26 23.50 6.23
CA LEU A 418 -1.05 23.16 5.66
C LEU A 418 -2.18 23.69 6.52
N ASP A 419 -3.26 24.12 5.88
CA ASP A 419 -4.52 24.44 6.55
C ASP A 419 -5.39 23.20 6.75
N PRO A 420 -6.21 23.15 7.82
CA PRO A 420 -6.38 24.19 8.85
C PRO A 420 -5.28 24.17 9.94
N PRO A 421 -5.07 25.28 10.68
CA PRO A 421 -4.22 25.29 11.86
C PRO A 421 -4.80 24.40 12.97
N LEU A 422 -3.93 23.78 13.77
CA LEU A 422 -4.30 22.77 14.78
C LEU A 422 -4.35 23.32 16.20
N GLU A 423 -3.80 24.51 16.47
CA GLU A 423 -3.67 25.07 17.83
C GLU A 423 -4.99 25.07 18.63
N ASN A 424 -6.11 25.44 18.00
CA ASN A 424 -7.40 25.60 18.66
C ASN A 424 -8.42 24.50 18.33
N VAL A 425 -7.97 23.39 17.75
CA VAL A 425 -8.85 22.31 17.27
C VAL A 425 -8.77 21.12 18.21
N ASP A 426 -9.92 20.55 18.58
CA ASP A 426 -9.96 19.26 19.29
C ASP A 426 -9.66 18.12 18.31
N LEU A 427 -8.49 17.49 18.48
CA LEU A 427 -8.02 16.43 17.59
C LEU A 427 -8.47 15.03 18.01
N ARG A 428 -9.13 14.87 19.17
CA ARG A 428 -9.52 13.56 19.69
C ARG A 428 -10.48 12.84 18.74
N GLY A 429 -11.42 13.57 18.15
CA GLY A 429 -12.35 13.01 17.15
C GLY A 429 -11.63 12.48 15.92
N ALA A 430 -10.69 13.26 15.37
CA ALA A 430 -9.91 12.85 14.21
C ALA A 430 -9.02 11.62 14.50
N LEU A 431 -8.42 11.55 15.70
CA LEU A 431 -7.63 10.39 16.13
C LEU A 431 -8.52 9.17 16.43
N HIS A 432 -9.71 9.37 16.98
CA HIS A 432 -10.66 8.30 17.31
C HIS A 432 -11.12 7.55 16.06
N VAL A 433 -11.49 8.30 15.02
CA VAL A 433 -11.89 7.74 13.72
C VAL A 433 -10.72 7.04 13.02
N GLY A 434 -9.48 7.42 13.35
CA GLY A 434 -8.25 6.84 12.81
C GLY A 434 -7.68 5.63 13.56
N ARG A 435 -8.41 5.05 14.53
CA ARG A 435 -7.99 3.97 15.47
C ARG A 435 -7.44 2.66 14.85
N GLU A 436 -7.20 2.57 13.54
CA GLU A 436 -6.53 1.44 12.91
C GLU A 436 -5.04 1.32 13.33
N SER A 437 -4.36 2.43 13.68
CA SER A 437 -2.91 2.43 13.89
C SER A 437 -2.44 2.42 15.34
N LEU A 438 -3.22 2.95 16.29
CA LEU A 438 -2.92 2.90 17.73
C LEU A 438 -4.22 2.85 18.54
N PRO A 439 -4.38 1.92 19.49
CA PRO A 439 -5.47 2.01 20.46
C PRO A 439 -5.28 3.30 21.25
N ILE A 440 -6.30 4.16 21.24
CA ILE A 440 -6.41 5.23 22.24
C ILE A 440 -6.69 4.50 23.55
N LEU A 441 -5.63 4.09 24.24
CA LEU A 441 -5.72 3.86 25.67
C LEU A 441 -6.13 5.21 26.22
N SER A 442 -7.38 5.32 26.70
CA SER A 442 -7.66 6.43 27.61
C SER A 442 -6.64 6.31 28.73
N ILE A 443 -6.14 7.44 29.23
CA ILE A 443 -5.23 7.46 30.37
C ILE A 443 -5.79 6.60 31.52
N ASP A 444 -7.12 6.50 31.61
CA ASP A 444 -7.83 5.65 32.56
C ASP A 444 -7.69 4.14 32.23
N ASP A 445 -7.61 3.70 30.96
CA ASP A 445 -7.46 2.29 30.50
C ASP A 445 -6.13 1.62 30.77
N ARG A 446 -5.13 2.35 31.27
CA ARG A 446 -3.85 1.77 31.72
C ARG A 446 -3.83 1.43 33.21
N VAL A 447 -4.88 1.81 33.93
CA VAL A 447 -4.95 1.81 35.38
C VAL A 447 -5.98 0.80 35.86
N SER A 448 -5.66 0.10 36.95
CA SER A 448 -6.58 -0.88 37.54
C SER A 448 -7.94 -0.23 37.89
N GLN A 449 -9.01 -1.03 37.82
CA GLN A 449 -10.35 -0.55 38.23
C GLN A 449 -10.34 -0.02 39.68
N ASP A 450 -9.52 -0.64 40.53
CA ASP A 450 -9.32 -0.22 41.92
C ASP A 450 -8.71 1.19 42.00
N ALA A 451 -7.67 1.49 41.21
CA ALA A 451 -7.04 2.80 41.21
C ALA A 451 -7.95 3.90 40.64
N ARG A 452 -8.84 3.59 39.68
CA ARG A 452 -9.87 4.56 39.23
C ARG A 452 -10.88 4.88 40.32
N SER A 453 -11.44 3.84 40.95
CA SER A 453 -12.38 3.97 42.07
C SER A 453 -11.77 4.79 43.20
N ILE A 454 -10.52 4.49 43.57
CA ILE A 454 -9.80 5.21 44.62
C ILE A 454 -9.55 6.67 44.22
N THR A 455 -9.22 6.95 42.94
CA THR A 455 -9.02 8.32 42.46
C THR A 455 -10.31 9.14 42.55
N GLU A 456 -11.45 8.59 42.13
CA GLU A 456 -12.75 9.26 42.23
C GLU A 456 -13.15 9.53 43.69
N GLU A 457 -12.97 8.54 44.57
CA GLU A 457 -13.21 8.68 46.02
C GLU A 457 -12.29 9.76 46.63
N LEU A 458 -11.00 9.79 46.28
CA LEU A 458 -10.04 10.79 46.75
C LEU A 458 -10.36 12.20 46.26
N LEU A 459 -10.82 12.36 45.01
CA LEU A 459 -11.19 13.65 44.43
C LEU A 459 -12.51 14.21 45.01
N ALA A 460 -13.32 13.35 45.64
CA ALA A 460 -14.60 13.68 46.28
C ALA A 460 -14.51 13.84 47.81
N LEU A 461 -13.34 13.58 48.41
CA LEU A 461 -13.13 13.77 49.85
C LEU A 461 -13.34 15.22 50.27
N ARG A 462 -14.17 15.42 51.29
CA ARG A 462 -14.41 16.73 51.94
C ARG A 462 -13.90 16.78 53.39
N LEU A 463 -13.39 15.66 53.89
CA LEU A 463 -12.91 15.46 55.26
C LEU A 463 -11.66 14.56 55.22
N GLU A 464 -10.99 14.39 56.37
CA GLU A 464 -9.87 13.45 56.48
C GLU A 464 -10.31 12.05 56.05
N GLY A 465 -9.56 11.45 55.11
CA GLY A 465 -9.92 10.15 54.56
C GLY A 465 -9.80 9.02 55.58
N THR A 466 -10.54 7.95 55.33
CA THR A 466 -10.60 6.77 56.22
C THR A 466 -9.33 5.92 56.13
N GLU A 467 -8.98 5.26 57.23
CA GLU A 467 -7.86 4.29 57.28
C GLU A 467 -8.04 3.14 56.27
N ASP A 468 -9.28 2.77 55.96
CA ASP A 468 -9.59 1.80 54.90
C ASP A 468 -9.14 2.29 53.51
N LEU A 469 -9.41 3.55 53.18
CA LEU A 469 -9.03 4.14 51.89
C LEU A 469 -7.51 4.29 51.77
N LYS A 470 -6.83 4.62 52.86
CA LYS A 470 -5.36 4.60 52.95
C LYS A 470 -4.78 3.19 52.75
N GLY A 471 -5.41 2.18 53.35
CA GLY A 471 -5.04 0.78 53.16
C GLY A 471 -5.27 0.26 51.74
N ARG A 472 -6.38 0.65 51.10
CA ARG A 472 -6.69 0.35 49.69
C ARG A 472 -5.69 0.99 48.74
N PHE A 473 -5.35 2.26 48.96
CA PHE A 473 -4.32 2.97 48.20
C PHE A 473 -2.93 2.32 48.35
N GLY A 474 -2.55 1.92 49.56
CA GLY A 474 -1.25 1.29 49.81
C GLY A 474 -1.07 -0.09 49.16
N ARG A 475 -2.17 -0.76 48.75
CA ARG A 475 -2.13 -2.05 48.03
C ARG A 475 -1.97 -1.89 46.51
N LEU A 476 -2.05 -0.67 45.99
CA LEU A 476 -1.88 -0.39 44.57
C LEU A 476 -0.40 -0.55 44.15
N GLN A 477 -0.20 -0.97 42.89
CA GLN A 477 1.11 -1.00 42.26
C GLN A 477 1.72 0.42 42.22
N ALA A 478 3.05 0.52 42.15
CA ALA A 478 3.73 1.84 42.12
C ALA A 478 3.26 2.72 40.95
N GLU A 479 3.00 2.12 39.78
CA GLU A 479 2.49 2.80 38.59
C GLU A 479 1.09 3.39 38.81
N ASP A 480 0.18 2.62 39.42
CA ASP A 480 -1.17 3.07 39.77
C ASP A 480 -1.16 4.19 40.84
N ARG A 481 -0.23 4.13 41.79
CA ARG A 481 -0.08 5.16 42.84
C ARG A 481 0.42 6.48 42.26
N ALA A 482 1.40 6.43 41.35
CA ALA A 482 1.90 7.61 40.64
C ALA A 482 0.79 8.28 39.80
N PHE A 483 -0.04 7.49 39.13
CA PHE A 483 -1.18 7.98 38.36
C PHE A 483 -2.21 8.72 39.22
N VAL A 484 -2.60 8.14 40.36
CA VAL A 484 -3.58 8.76 41.28
C VAL A 484 -3.05 10.13 41.75
N MET A 485 -1.75 10.20 42.06
CA MET A 485 -1.09 11.45 42.45
C MET A 485 -1.10 12.49 41.33
N GLU A 486 -0.77 12.10 40.10
CA GLU A 486 -0.76 13.00 38.94
C GLU A 486 -2.17 13.58 38.66
N LYS A 487 -3.22 12.76 38.74
CA LYS A 487 -4.62 13.22 38.58
C LYS A 487 -5.04 14.19 39.68
N LEU A 488 -4.67 13.91 40.93
CA LEU A 488 -4.95 14.81 42.07
C LEU A 488 -4.22 16.14 41.91
N LEU A 489 -2.94 16.11 41.55
CA LEU A 489 -2.13 17.31 41.27
C LEU A 489 -2.67 18.09 40.06
N GLY A 490 -3.15 17.40 39.03
CA GLY A 490 -3.78 18.01 37.85
C GLY A 490 -5.05 18.79 38.19
N LYS A 491 -5.92 18.25 39.05
CA LYS A 491 -7.10 18.98 39.56
C LYS A 491 -6.69 20.10 40.52
N ALA A 492 -5.69 19.87 41.35
CA ALA A 492 -5.13 20.89 42.23
C ALA A 492 -4.59 22.11 41.45
N ARG A 493 -3.93 21.90 40.31
CA ARG A 493 -3.44 22.99 39.44
C ARG A 493 -4.53 23.89 38.88
N SER A 494 -5.79 23.44 38.84
CA SER A 494 -6.91 24.28 38.41
C SER A 494 -7.54 25.08 39.56
N GLU A 495 -7.13 24.87 40.82
CA GLU A 495 -7.56 25.67 41.96
C GLU A 495 -6.69 26.94 42.10
N LEU A 496 -7.35 28.10 42.09
CA LEU A 496 -6.71 29.42 42.18
C LEU A 496 -6.37 29.85 43.63
N ASP A 497 -7.06 29.28 44.62
CA ASP A 497 -7.02 29.71 46.03
C ASP A 497 -6.80 28.53 46.97
N TRP A 498 -5.65 28.48 47.63
CA TRP A 498 -5.22 27.35 48.46
C TRP A 498 -5.41 27.63 49.95
N GLY A 499 -6.45 27.03 50.55
CA GLY A 499 -6.70 27.13 52.00
C GLY A 499 -7.88 26.30 52.53
N THR A 500 -8.89 26.10 51.69
CA THR A 500 -10.12 25.35 52.04
C THR A 500 -10.55 24.38 50.94
N GLY A 501 -9.68 24.10 49.97
CA GLY A 501 -9.99 23.21 48.84
C GLY A 501 -10.21 21.76 49.27
N ASP A 502 -11.23 21.12 48.70
CA ASP A 502 -11.60 19.71 48.93
C ASP A 502 -10.46 18.77 48.48
N GLY A 503 -9.67 19.15 47.47
CA GLY A 503 -8.58 18.34 46.91
C GLY A 503 -7.38 18.10 47.84
N LEU A 504 -7.18 18.95 48.86
CA LEU A 504 -6.07 18.82 49.81
C LEU A 504 -6.16 17.57 50.69
N TYR A 505 -7.37 17.08 50.97
CA TYR A 505 -7.57 15.89 51.80
C TYR A 505 -7.09 14.63 51.08
N GLY A 506 -7.38 14.52 49.78
CA GLY A 506 -6.90 13.43 48.95
C GLY A 506 -5.37 13.44 48.81
N LEU A 507 -4.78 14.61 48.53
CA LEU A 507 -3.33 14.78 48.41
C LEU A 507 -2.59 14.46 49.72
N SER A 508 -3.13 14.91 50.86
CA SER A 508 -2.52 14.66 52.18
C SER A 508 -2.54 13.18 52.57
N LEU A 509 -3.58 12.45 52.17
CA LEU A 509 -3.71 11.02 52.44
C LEU A 509 -2.70 10.23 51.59
N VAL A 510 -2.57 10.57 50.31
CA VAL A 510 -1.61 9.94 49.39
C VAL A 510 -0.16 10.21 49.83
N ALA A 511 0.17 11.46 50.15
CA ALA A 511 1.48 11.84 50.69
C ALA A 511 1.78 11.20 52.06
N GLY A 512 0.74 10.91 52.86
CA GLY A 512 0.89 10.19 54.12
C GLY A 512 1.05 8.67 53.98
N ALA A 513 0.91 8.13 52.76
CA ALA A 513 1.02 6.71 52.46
C ALA A 513 2.31 6.34 51.71
N ASP A 514 2.90 7.28 50.96
CA ASP A 514 4.13 7.08 50.19
C ASP A 514 5.06 8.31 50.28
N SER A 515 6.31 8.09 50.69
CA SER A 515 7.31 9.15 50.87
C SER A 515 7.83 9.74 49.56
N GLU A 516 7.80 9.02 48.44
CA GLU A 516 8.18 9.59 47.14
C GLU A 516 7.10 10.53 46.61
N LEU A 517 5.82 10.17 46.79
CA LEU A 517 4.69 11.02 46.43
C LEU A 517 4.59 12.24 47.37
N ALA A 518 5.01 12.10 48.63
CA ALA A 518 5.11 13.24 49.55
C ALA A 518 6.06 14.32 49.01
N LYS A 519 7.23 13.94 48.48
CA LYS A 519 8.17 14.89 47.87
C LYS A 519 7.56 15.63 46.67
N GLN A 520 6.83 14.91 45.81
CA GLN A 520 6.12 15.54 44.68
C GLN A 520 5.07 16.56 45.13
N LEU A 521 4.39 16.32 46.26
CA LEU A 521 3.47 17.29 46.84
C LEU A 521 4.20 18.51 47.41
N VAL A 522 5.33 18.30 48.08
CA VAL A 522 6.17 19.37 48.64
C VAL A 522 6.69 20.27 47.52
N ASP A 523 7.25 19.69 46.46
CA ASP A 523 7.73 20.44 45.29
C ASP A 523 6.59 21.24 44.64
N PHE A 524 5.41 20.62 44.50
CA PHE A 524 4.23 21.30 43.97
C PHE A 524 3.79 22.49 44.83
N LEU A 525 3.75 22.34 46.16
CA LEU A 525 3.37 23.42 47.08
C LEU A 525 4.43 24.52 47.14
N ALA A 526 5.72 24.18 46.97
CA ALA A 526 6.82 25.13 46.91
C ALA A 526 6.79 26.00 45.64
N ASP A 527 6.30 25.44 44.52
CA ASP A 527 6.14 26.15 43.24
C ASP A 527 4.91 27.09 43.20
N LEU A 528 4.00 27.01 44.19
CA LEU A 528 2.83 27.88 44.24
C LEU A 528 3.20 29.33 44.59
N SER A 529 2.50 30.29 43.99
CA SER A 529 2.72 31.70 44.27
C SER A 529 2.36 32.05 45.73
N PRO A 530 3.14 32.88 46.44
CA PRO A 530 2.82 33.28 47.82
C PRO A 530 1.46 33.96 47.99
N GLN A 531 0.88 34.48 46.91
CA GLN A 531 -0.43 35.15 46.89
C GLN A 531 -1.61 34.17 46.86
N SER A 532 -1.41 32.93 46.40
CA SER A 532 -2.45 31.89 46.33
C SER A 532 -2.55 31.07 47.62
N LEU A 533 -1.60 31.19 48.55
CA LEU A 533 -1.55 30.46 49.81
C LEU A 533 -2.30 31.21 50.93
N LYS A 534 -3.34 30.59 51.51
CA LYS A 534 -4.11 31.15 52.63
C LYS A 534 -3.64 30.58 53.97
N PRO A 535 -3.72 31.35 55.08
CA PRO A 535 -3.26 30.93 56.41
C PRO A 535 -3.76 29.56 56.93
N PRO A 536 -5.00 29.11 56.62
CA PRO A 536 -5.48 27.79 57.06
C PRO A 536 -4.67 26.60 56.51
N LEU A 537 -3.96 26.77 55.39
CA LEU A 537 -3.11 25.74 54.80
C LEU A 537 -1.94 25.38 55.72
N ILE A 538 -1.32 26.39 56.34
CA ILE A 538 -0.13 26.23 57.20
C ILE A 538 -0.45 25.34 58.41
N LEU A 539 -1.64 25.50 58.99
CA LEU A 539 -2.08 24.68 60.12
C LEU A 539 -2.32 23.21 59.73
N ARG A 540 -2.71 22.96 58.47
CA ARG A 540 -2.99 21.63 57.94
C ARG A 540 -1.73 20.88 57.49
N VAL A 541 -0.75 21.60 56.93
CA VAL A 541 0.52 21.03 56.50
C VAL A 541 1.40 20.73 57.72
N ARG A 542 1.47 21.65 58.68
CA ARG A 542 2.32 21.51 59.89
C ARG A 542 1.98 20.30 60.77
N SER A 543 0.73 19.82 60.74
CA SER A 543 0.31 18.65 61.52
C SER A 543 0.71 17.31 60.88
N ARG A 544 1.29 17.32 59.68
CA ARG A 544 1.66 16.13 58.92
C ARG A 544 3.19 15.94 58.90
N PRO A 545 3.67 14.68 58.91
CA PRO A 545 5.10 14.38 58.98
C PRO A 545 5.90 14.87 57.77
N TRP A 546 5.27 15.02 56.60
CA TRP A 546 5.87 15.59 55.40
C TRP A 546 5.81 17.13 55.34
N GLY A 547 5.05 17.77 56.23
CA GLY A 547 4.87 19.23 56.21
C GLY A 547 5.94 20.02 56.98
N SER A 548 6.94 19.33 57.54
CA SER A 548 8.14 19.95 58.11
C SER A 548 9.24 20.18 57.07
N GLU A 549 9.19 19.43 55.97
CA GLU A 549 9.97 19.65 54.74
C GLU A 549 9.25 20.71 53.90
#